data_AF-A0A7K3IZL3-F1
#
_entry.id   AF-A0A7K3IZL3-F1
#
_cell.length_a   1.000
_cell.length_b   1.000
_cell.length_c   1.000
_cell.angle_alpha   90.00
_cell.angle_beta   90.00
_cell.angle_gamma   90.00
#
_symmetry.space_group_name_H-M   'P 1'
#
loop_
_entity.id
_entity.type
_entity.pdbx_description
1 polymer ?
#
loop_
_entity_poly.entity_id
_entity_poly.type
_entity_poly.pdbx_seq_one_letter_code
_entity_poly.pdbx_strand_id
1 'polypeptide(L)' 'TLFGATHFGIPVSTTHTITGAIMGVGARKRLSAVKWGVTRKIFWAWILTLPISALIGAFMYIVFNNLNIN' A
#
# COMPACT_ATOMS: atom_id res chain seq x y z
N THR A 1 -6.44 15.73 -3.18
CA THR A 1 -6.26 14.68 -2.16
C THR A 1 -4.87 14.75 -1.54
N LEU A 2 -3.79 14.61 -2.30
CA LEU A 2 -2.40 14.70 -1.80
C LEU A 2 -2.07 16.05 -1.13
N PHE A 3 -2.20 17.18 -1.84
CA PHE A 3 -1.88 18.50 -1.28
C PHE A 3 -2.71 18.86 -0.04
N GLY A 4 -3.98 18.44 -0.01
CA GLY A 4 -4.83 18.58 1.18
C GLY A 4 -4.33 17.74 2.35
N ALA A 5 -4.02 16.45 2.13
CA ALA A 5 -3.48 15.58 3.17
C ALA A 5 -2.12 16.08 3.70
N THR A 6 -1.26 16.60 2.83
CA THR A 6 0.02 17.22 3.21
C THR A 6 -0.19 18.45 4.08
N HIS A 7 -1.17 19.30 3.77
CA HIS A 7 -1.49 20.48 4.58
C HIS A 7 -1.91 20.11 6.01
N PHE A 8 -2.59 18.96 6.18
CA PHE A 8 -2.99 18.43 7.48
C PHE A 8 -1.96 17.47 8.11
N GLY A 9 -0.79 17.28 7.51
CA GLY A 9 0.25 16.38 8.03
C GLY A 9 -0.15 14.89 8.05
N ILE A 10 -1.19 14.50 7.32
CA ILE A 10 -1.70 13.13 7.35
C ILE A 10 -0.81 12.25 6.46
N PRO A 11 -0.20 11.18 7.01
CA PRO A 11 0.60 10.26 6.21
C PRO A 11 -0.30 9.48 5.25
N VAL A 12 -0.16 9.76 3.95
CA VAL A 12 -0.95 9.13 2.89
C VAL A 12 -0.05 8.41 1.89
N SER A 13 -0.54 7.30 1.35
CA SER A 13 0.17 6.55 0.31
C SER A 13 -0.02 7.22 -1.06
N THR A 14 1.08 7.69 -1.63
CA THR A 14 1.11 8.29 -2.98
C THR A 14 0.80 7.26 -4.06
N THR A 15 1.30 6.03 -3.91
CA THR A 15 1.05 4.89 -4.82
C THR A 15 -0.43 4.53 -4.91
N HIS A 16 -1.13 4.46 -3.77
CA HIS A 16 -2.58 4.22 -3.73
C HIS A 16 -3.35 5.34 -4.44
N THR A 17 -2.94 6.59 -4.22
CA THR A 17 -3.59 7.76 -4.83
C THR A 17 -3.42 7.78 -6.34
N ILE A 18 -2.20 7.56 -6.86
CA ILE A 18 -1.92 7.54 -8.30
C ILE A 18 -2.62 6.36 -8.98
N THR A 19 -2.55 5.16 -8.39
CA THR A 19 -3.20 3.96 -8.96
C THR A 19 -4.72 4.15 -9.01
N GLY A 20 -5.31 4.72 -7.95
CA GLY A 20 -6.73 5.09 -7.92
C GLY A 20 -7.11 6.10 -9.00
N ALA A 21 -6.30 7.14 -9.22
CA ALA A 21 -6.51 8.11 -10.28
C ALA A 21 -6.47 7.47 -11.68
N ILE A 22 -5.50 6.58 -11.95
CA ILE A 22 -5.40 5.85 -13.22
C ILE A 22 -6.64 4.98 -13.46
N MET A 23 -7.07 4.24 -12.44
CA MET A 23 -8.30 3.43 -12.52
C MET A 23 -9.54 4.29 -12.75
N GLY A 24 -9.64 5.44 -12.06
CA GLY A 24 -10.75 6.39 -12.23
C GLY A 24 -10.84 7.00 -13.63
N VAL A 25 -9.71 7.37 -14.22
CA VAL A 25 -9.65 7.86 -15.62
C VAL A 25 -10.08 6.77 -16.60
N GLY A 26 -9.65 5.52 -16.39
CA GLY A 26 -10.08 4.37 -17.19
C GLY A 26 -11.59 4.12 -17.07
N ALA A 27 -12.10 4.10 -15.83
CA ALA A 27 -13.52 3.87 -15.53
C ALA A 27 -14.43 4.94 -16.13
N ARG A 28 -13.98 6.21 -16.18
CA ARG A 28 -14.73 7.32 -16.81
C ARG A 28 -14.95 7.11 -18.32
N LYS A 29 -14.01 6.48 -19.02
CA LYS A 29 -14.18 6.14 -20.44
C LYS A 29 -15.12 4.95 -20.61
N ARG A 30 -14.82 3.84 -19.93
CA ARG A 30 -15.63 2.61 -19.85
C ARG A 30 -15.04 1.69 -18.81
N LEU A 31 -15.87 0.94 -18.08
CA LEU A 31 -15.39 -0.02 -17.08
C LEU A 31 -14.43 -1.07 -17.66
N SER A 32 -14.62 -1.47 -18.92
CA SER A 32 -13.74 -2.42 -19.62
C SER A 32 -12.37 -1.83 -20.02
N ALA A 33 -12.18 -0.51 -19.97
CA ALA A 33 -10.89 0.13 -20.22
C ALA A 33 -9.95 0.04 -19.01
N VAL A 34 -10.47 -0.32 -17.83
CA VAL A 34 -9.66 -0.58 -16.65
C VAL A 34 -9.01 -1.95 -16.79
N LYS A 35 -7.69 -2.02 -16.54
CA LYS A 35 -6.95 -3.28 -16.52
C LYS A 35 -7.19 -4.03 -15.21
N TRP A 36 -8.37 -4.64 -15.06
CA TRP A 36 -8.80 -5.33 -13.83
C TRP A 36 -7.83 -6.40 -13.34
N GLY A 37 -7.15 -7.11 -14.25
CA GLY A 37 -6.13 -8.09 -13.89
C GLY A 37 -4.93 -7.47 -13.15
N VAL A 38 -4.52 -6.26 -13.50
CA VAL A 38 -3.45 -5.52 -12.82
C VAL A 38 -3.96 -4.91 -11.52
N THR A 39 -5.13 -4.26 -11.56
CA THR A 39 -5.80 -3.70 -10.37
C THR A 39 -5.93 -4.72 -9.24
N ARG A 40 -6.40 -5.93 -9.56
CA ARG A 40 -6.56 -7.00 -8.57
C ARG A 40 -5.23 -7.47 -7.99
N LYS A 41 -4.17 -7.57 -8.81
CA LYS A 41 -2.82 -7.91 -8.34
C LYS A 41 -2.29 -6.87 -7.37
N ILE A 42 -2.46 -5.59 -7.69
CA ILE A 42 -2.05 -4.48 -6.83
C ILE A 42 -2.81 -4.52 -5.50
N PHE A 43 -4.12 -4.75 -5.54
CA PHE A 43 -4.95 -4.84 -4.33
C PHE A 43 -4.49 -5.96 -3.39
N TRP A 44 -4.25 -7.16 -3.93
CA TRP A 44 -3.70 -8.27 -3.15
C TRP A 44 -2.30 -7.97 -2.62
N ALA A 45 -1.45 -7.31 -3.41
CA ALA A 45 -0.12 -6.91 -2.96
C ALA A 45 -0.21 -5.97 -1.74
N TRP A 46 -1.10 -4.97 -1.75
CA TRP A 46 -1.29 -4.05 -0.62
C TRP A 46 -1.71 -4.77 0.66
N ILE A 47 -2.67 -5.69 0.55
CA ILE A 47 -3.13 -6.48 1.70
C ILE A 47 -2.02 -7.36 2.22
N LEU A 48 -1.24 -8.00 1.34
CA LEU A 48 -0.19 -8.94 1.72
C LEU A 48 1.05 -8.22 2.31
N THR A 49 1.36 -7.00 1.88
CA THR A 49 2.50 -6.26 2.41
C THR A 49 2.39 -5.94 3.89
N LEU A 50 1.19 -5.62 4.39
CA LEU A 50 0.99 -5.29 5.81
C LEU A 50 1.34 -6.44 6.78
N PRO A 51 0.76 -7.67 6.65
CA PRO A 51 1.09 -8.78 7.53
C PRO A 51 2.53 -9.23 7.36
N ILE A 52 3.08 -9.22 6.13
CA ILE A 52 4.48 -9.61 5.93
C ILE A 52 5.43 -8.64 6.63
N SER A 53 5.23 -7.33 6.47
CA SER A 53 6.05 -6.34 7.17
C SER A 53 5.92 -6.45 8.69
N ALA A 54 4.71 -6.70 9.20
CA ALA A 54 4.49 -6.92 10.63
C ALA A 54 5.21 -8.18 11.15
N LEU A 55 5.13 -9.29 10.41
CA LEU A 55 5.78 -10.55 10.77
C LEU A 55 7.31 -10.41 10.76
N ILE A 56 7.87 -9.79 9.72
CA ILE A 56 9.32 -9.56 9.62
C ILE A 56 9.78 -8.64 10.76
N GLY A 57 9.03 -7.57 11.05
CA GLY A 57 9.34 -6.67 12.17
C GLY A 57 9.33 -7.37 13.52
N ALA A 58 8.29 -8.17 13.80
CA ALA A 58 8.20 -8.96 15.03
C ALA A 58 9.33 -9.99 15.14
N PHE A 59 9.65 -10.69 14.05
CA PHE A 59 10.74 -11.65 14.01
C PHE A 59 12.10 -10.99 14.29
N MET A 60 12.39 -9.86 13.63
CA MET A 60 13.61 -9.09 13.87
C MET A 60 13.71 -8.61 15.32
N TYR A 61 12.62 -8.09 15.89
CA TYR A 61 12.59 -7.67 17.31
C TYR A 61 12.95 -8.81 18.25
N ILE A 62 12.36 -10.01 18.04
CA ILE A 62 12.67 -11.19 18.85
C ILE A 62 14.15 -11.58 18.72
N VAL A 63 14.69 -11.60 17.50
CA VAL A 63 16.10 -11.96 17.26
C VAL A 63 17.04 -10.98 17.95
N PHE A 64 16.84 -9.67 17.76
CA PHE A 64 17.68 -8.65 18.41
C PHE A 64 17.56 -8.71 19.93
N ASN A 65 16.36 -8.88 20.46
CA ASN A 65 16.15 -9.00 21.90
C ASN A 65 16.89 -10.22 22.49
N ASN A 66 16.83 -11.38 21.84
CA ASN A 66 17.56 -12.57 22.31
C ASN A 66 19.09 -12.41 22.23
N LEU A 67 19.61 -11.67 21.24
CA LEU A 67 21.05 -11.39 21.12
C LEU A 67 21.54 -10.39 22.18
N ASN A 68 20.72 -9.39 22.55
CA ASN A 68 21.07 -8.35 23.52
C ASN A 68 20.92 -8.78 24.99
N ILE A 69 20.38 -9.98 25.23
CA ILE A 69 20.19 -10.59 26.56
C ILE A 69 21.31 -11.62 26.88
N ASN A 70 22.24 -11.87 25.96
CA ASN A 70 23.50 -12.58 26.24
C ASN A 70 24.63 -11.59 26.50
#